data_AF-A0A2G2H480-F1
#
_entry.id   AF-A0A2G2H480-F1
#
_cell.length_a   1.000
_cell.length_b   1.000
_cell.length_c   1.000
_cell.angle_alpha   90.00
_cell.angle_beta   90.00
_cell.angle_gamma   90.00
#
_symmetry.space_group_name_H-M   'P 1'
#
loop_
_entity.id
_entity.type
_entity.pdbx_description
1 polymer ?
#
loop_
_entity_poly.entity_id
_entity_poly.type
_entity_poly.pdbx_seq_one_letter_code
_entity_poly.pdbx_strand_id
1 'polypeptide(L)'
;MHLPFWFSVGALSPVVIPLALYTRRTTVRLPEASGEPRGQWGKGAPATRLLVIGESTAAGVGTAHHRQGLASQLALQLHQHSGHAVAWHTLGVNGIRLEALLANLANIALPEVDEIFISMGVNDTTGLTSRRRYRAGLLRLVQALRKQHPAIRVTLLAVPPMHRFTALPIPLRQLLGWRARQLDQQHRHVVADDNTLLYLGYPALQDPTLLAEDGYHPSASGYRAMAGALVEQLLSDQETRPPSQMS
;
A
#
# COMPACT_ATOMS: atom_id res chain seq x y z
N MET A 1 5.25 17.14 17.78
CA MET A 1 5.49 16.46 19.08
C MET A 1 6.20 15.13 18.86
N HIS A 2 7.53 15.09 18.95
CA HIS A 2 8.35 13.87 18.77
C HIS A 2 8.74 13.20 20.09
N LEU A 3 8.83 13.98 21.17
CA LEU A 3 9.28 13.51 22.49
C LEU A 3 8.42 12.36 23.06
N PRO A 4 7.07 12.41 23.00
CA PRO A 4 6.26 11.37 23.65
C PRO A 4 6.50 9.99 23.05
N PHE A 5 6.71 9.91 21.73
CA PHE A 5 6.93 8.64 21.03
C PHE A 5 8.27 8.03 21.43
N TRP A 6 9.36 8.78 21.26
CA TRP A 6 10.69 8.25 21.55
C TRP A 6 10.91 7.98 23.04
N PHE A 7 10.30 8.77 23.92
CA PHE A 7 10.27 8.46 25.34
C PHE A 7 9.56 7.13 25.61
N SER A 8 8.39 6.89 25.00
CA SER A 8 7.66 5.62 25.15
C SER A 8 8.43 4.42 24.58
N VAL A 9 9.09 4.59 23.41
CA VAL A 9 9.97 3.57 22.83
C VAL A 9 11.11 3.24 23.81
N GLY A 10 11.78 4.27 24.34
CA GLY A 10 12.88 4.09 25.29
C GLY A 10 12.44 3.38 26.57
N ALA A 11 11.37 3.87 27.19
CA ALA A 11 10.82 3.32 28.43
C ALA A 11 10.34 1.87 28.28
N LEU A 12 9.71 1.53 27.15
CA LEU A 12 9.19 0.18 26.89
C LEU A 12 10.24 -0.75 26.28
N SER A 13 11.42 -0.24 25.88
CA SER A 13 12.42 -1.01 25.12
C SER A 13 12.82 -2.35 25.75
N PRO A 14 12.95 -2.51 27.09
CA PRO A 14 13.26 -3.80 27.69
C PRO A 14 12.21 -4.88 27.42
N VAL A 15 10.97 -4.47 27.14
CA VAL A 15 9.85 -5.38 26.82
C VAL A 15 9.64 -5.47 25.31
N VAL A 16 9.58 -4.34 24.59
CA VAL A 16 9.25 -4.36 23.15
C VAL A 16 10.36 -4.91 22.27
N ILE A 17 11.64 -4.79 22.66
CA ILE A 17 12.74 -5.33 21.85
C ILE A 17 12.73 -6.87 21.86
N PRO A 18 12.74 -7.56 23.03
CA PRO A 18 12.63 -9.03 23.04
C PRO A 18 11.37 -9.51 22.33
N LEU A 19 10.25 -8.82 22.52
CA LEU A 19 8.98 -9.15 21.90
C LEU A 19 9.03 -9.01 20.37
N ALA A 20 9.62 -7.93 19.85
CA ALA A 20 9.80 -7.74 18.41
C ALA A 20 10.75 -8.78 17.80
N LEU A 21 11.82 -9.15 18.51
CA LEU A 21 12.74 -10.21 18.08
C LEU A 21 12.05 -11.58 18.08
N TYR A 22 11.27 -11.88 19.11
CA TYR A 22 10.47 -13.10 19.20
C TYR A 22 9.47 -13.18 18.05
N THR A 23 8.63 -12.15 17.87
CA THR A 23 7.67 -12.07 16.76
C THR A 23 8.37 -12.24 15.41
N ARG A 24 9.47 -11.53 15.16
CA ARG A 24 10.21 -11.67 13.89
C ARG A 24 10.74 -13.09 13.63
N ARG A 25 11.03 -13.85 14.70
CA ARG A 25 11.51 -15.25 14.61
C ARG A 25 10.36 -16.24 14.44
N THR A 26 9.19 -15.98 15.01
CA THR A 26 8.06 -16.93 15.04
C THR A 26 6.97 -16.64 14.02
N THR A 27 6.91 -15.43 13.45
CA THR A 27 5.94 -15.10 12.40
C THR A 27 6.20 -15.93 11.14
N VAL A 28 5.15 -16.60 10.66
CA VAL A 28 5.15 -17.32 9.38
C VAL A 28 5.51 -16.35 8.26
N ARG A 29 6.52 -16.71 7.46
CA ARG A 29 6.89 -15.93 6.28
C ARG A 29 6.20 -16.50 5.06
N LEU A 30 5.21 -15.77 4.58
CA LEU A 30 4.54 -16.12 3.34
C LEU A 30 5.37 -15.69 2.13
N PRO A 31 5.43 -16.50 1.07
CA PRO A 31 6.07 -16.12 -0.18
C PRO A 31 5.31 -14.98 -0.87
N GLU A 32 6.00 -14.32 -1.80
CA GLU A 32 5.34 -13.45 -2.78
C GLU A 32 4.44 -14.28 -3.68
N ALA A 33 3.41 -13.66 -4.24
CA ALA A 33 2.48 -14.37 -5.11
C ALA A 33 3.19 -14.84 -6.40
N SER A 34 2.78 -15.98 -6.92
CA SER A 34 3.34 -16.55 -8.15
C SER A 34 2.58 -16.10 -9.40
N GLY A 35 3.07 -16.53 -10.57
CA GLY A 35 2.46 -16.23 -11.87
C GLY A 35 2.84 -14.87 -12.43
N GLU A 36 2.19 -14.48 -13.51
CA GLU A 36 2.48 -13.21 -14.19
C GLU A 36 2.08 -12.01 -13.31
N PRO A 37 2.96 -11.01 -13.07
CA PRO A 37 2.66 -9.81 -12.29
C PRO A 37 1.83 -8.79 -13.08
N ARG A 38 1.06 -9.26 -14.05
CA ARG A 38 0.23 -8.47 -14.96
C ARG A 38 -0.94 -9.29 -15.49
N GLY A 39 -1.96 -8.59 -15.96
CA GLY A 39 -3.10 -9.21 -16.62
C GLY A 39 -4.17 -8.20 -16.97
N GLN A 40 -5.36 -8.71 -17.28
CA GLN A 40 -6.52 -7.89 -17.63
C GLN A 40 -7.82 -8.56 -17.17
N TRP A 41 -8.82 -7.73 -16.87
CA TRP A 41 -10.22 -8.12 -16.78
C TRP A 41 -11.02 -7.45 -17.90
N GLY A 42 -11.99 -8.16 -18.47
CA GLY A 42 -12.70 -7.74 -19.69
C GLY A 42 -11.97 -8.09 -20.99
N LYS A 43 -12.65 -7.95 -22.12
CA LYS A 43 -12.15 -8.27 -23.47
C LYS A 43 -11.87 -6.99 -24.27
N GLY A 44 -10.96 -7.07 -25.24
CA GLY A 44 -10.60 -5.95 -26.10
C GLY A 44 -9.49 -5.08 -25.51
N ALA A 45 -9.27 -3.90 -26.12
CA ALA A 45 -8.28 -2.95 -25.65
C ALA A 45 -8.69 -2.37 -24.28
N PRO A 46 -7.78 -2.29 -23.30
CA PRO A 46 -8.11 -1.78 -21.98
C PRO A 46 -8.38 -0.27 -22.04
N ALA A 47 -9.50 0.14 -21.45
CA ALA A 47 -9.85 1.55 -21.27
C ALA A 47 -9.04 2.18 -20.11
N THR A 48 -8.52 1.35 -19.21
CA THR A 48 -7.67 1.79 -18.10
C THR A 48 -6.59 0.75 -17.85
N ARG A 49 -5.37 1.24 -17.65
CA ARG A 49 -4.18 0.46 -17.28
C ARG A 49 -3.72 0.95 -15.91
N LEU A 50 -3.85 0.11 -14.90
CA LEU A 50 -3.37 0.45 -13.55
C LEU A 50 -2.08 -0.27 -13.18
N LEU A 51 -1.31 0.33 -12.29
CA LEU A 51 -0.15 -0.29 -11.67
C LEU A 51 -0.21 -0.10 -10.15
N VAL A 52 -0.02 -1.19 -9.41
CA VAL A 52 0.21 -1.11 -7.96
C VAL A 52 1.70 -1.24 -7.69
N ILE A 53 2.29 -0.25 -7.02
CA ILE A 53 3.68 -0.28 -6.56
C ILE A 53 3.70 -0.36 -5.04
N GLY A 54 4.55 -1.21 -4.46
CA GLY A 54 4.67 -1.21 -3.01
C GLY A 54 5.51 -2.30 -2.40
N GLU A 55 5.12 -2.65 -1.17
CA GLU A 55 5.74 -3.71 -0.37
C GLU A 55 5.02 -5.05 -0.54
N SER A 56 4.72 -5.75 0.55
CA SER A 56 4.14 -7.09 0.54
C SER A 56 2.74 -7.17 -0.08
N THR A 57 1.91 -6.13 0.08
CA THR A 57 0.55 -6.11 -0.49
C THR A 57 0.55 -5.93 -2.00
N ALA A 58 1.52 -5.18 -2.55
CA ALA A 58 1.75 -5.13 -3.99
C ALA A 58 2.35 -6.44 -4.51
N ALA A 59 3.23 -7.08 -3.72
CA ALA A 59 3.80 -8.38 -4.06
C ALA A 59 2.78 -9.54 -3.96
N GLY A 60 1.56 -9.27 -3.49
CA GLY A 60 0.49 -10.26 -3.38
C GLY A 60 0.69 -11.29 -2.25
N VAL A 61 1.55 -10.98 -1.28
CA VAL A 61 1.79 -11.86 -0.12
C VAL A 61 0.46 -12.19 0.57
N GLY A 62 0.24 -13.45 0.91
CA GLY A 62 -1.04 -13.96 1.40
C GLY A 62 -1.94 -14.58 0.32
N THR A 63 -1.47 -14.62 -0.93
CA THR A 63 -2.16 -15.28 -2.04
C THR A 63 -1.24 -16.20 -2.83
N ALA A 64 -1.83 -17.15 -3.57
CA ALA A 64 -1.06 -18.07 -4.39
C ALA A 64 -0.57 -17.40 -5.69
N HIS A 65 -1.38 -16.52 -6.30
CA HIS A 65 -1.09 -15.90 -7.59
C HIS A 65 -1.39 -14.41 -7.62
N HIS A 66 -0.64 -13.62 -8.39
CA HIS A 66 -0.86 -12.16 -8.51
C HIS A 66 -2.28 -11.78 -8.95
N ARG A 67 -2.98 -12.67 -9.67
CA ARG A 67 -4.40 -12.51 -10.04
C ARG A 67 -5.35 -12.42 -8.82
N GLN A 68 -4.93 -12.88 -7.66
CA GLN A 68 -5.67 -12.77 -6.40
C GLN A 68 -5.22 -11.55 -5.56
N GLY A 69 -4.10 -10.93 -5.92
CA GLY A 69 -3.53 -9.79 -5.21
C GLY A 69 -4.20 -8.46 -5.52
N LEU A 70 -3.76 -7.41 -4.82
CA LEU A 70 -4.40 -6.10 -4.82
C LEU A 70 -4.60 -5.50 -6.22
N ALA A 71 -3.58 -5.52 -7.09
CA ALA A 71 -3.66 -4.94 -8.43
C ALA A 71 -4.76 -5.58 -9.28
N SER A 72 -4.80 -6.91 -9.30
CA SER A 72 -5.79 -7.64 -10.08
C SER A 72 -7.20 -7.46 -9.51
N GLN A 73 -7.34 -7.41 -8.18
CA GLN A 73 -8.65 -7.19 -7.55
C GLN A 73 -9.16 -5.75 -7.76
N LEU A 74 -8.28 -4.73 -7.74
CA LEU A 74 -8.66 -3.36 -8.13
C LEU A 74 -9.18 -3.30 -9.57
N ALA A 75 -8.45 -3.92 -10.51
CA ALA A 75 -8.89 -3.98 -11.90
C ALA A 75 -10.19 -4.76 -12.08
N LEU A 76 -10.41 -5.82 -11.32
CA LEU A 76 -11.66 -6.57 -11.35
C LEU A 76 -12.84 -5.71 -10.90
N GLN A 77 -12.70 -4.98 -9.79
CA GLN A 77 -13.76 -4.12 -9.25
C GLN A 77 -14.08 -2.97 -10.21
N LEU A 78 -13.06 -2.31 -10.78
CA LEU A 78 -13.25 -1.27 -11.80
C LEU A 78 -13.90 -1.81 -13.08
N HIS A 79 -13.52 -3.00 -13.51
CA HIS A 79 -14.14 -3.68 -14.65
C HIS A 79 -15.62 -4.00 -14.38
N GLN A 80 -15.94 -4.53 -13.19
CA GLN A 80 -17.30 -4.87 -12.78
C GLN A 80 -18.20 -3.62 -12.69
N HIS A 81 -17.63 -2.49 -12.25
CA HIS A 81 -18.38 -1.24 -12.15
C HIS A 81 -18.59 -0.57 -13.52
N SER A 82 -17.56 -0.51 -14.36
CA SER A 82 -17.60 0.25 -15.61
C SER A 82 -18.00 -0.56 -16.85
N GLY A 83 -17.91 -1.90 -16.79
CA GLY A 83 -18.06 -2.80 -17.94
C GLY A 83 -16.88 -2.80 -18.92
N HIS A 84 -15.94 -1.85 -18.80
CA HIS A 84 -14.80 -1.72 -19.71
C HIS A 84 -13.64 -2.66 -19.32
N ALA A 85 -12.79 -2.99 -20.29
CA ALA A 85 -11.59 -3.75 -20.00
C ALA A 85 -10.58 -2.93 -19.18
N VAL A 86 -10.03 -3.55 -18.13
CA VAL A 86 -9.04 -2.93 -17.23
C VAL A 86 -7.82 -3.83 -17.14
N ALA A 87 -6.68 -3.33 -17.63
CA ALA A 87 -5.40 -3.99 -17.50
C ALA A 87 -4.72 -3.59 -16.18
N TRP A 88 -3.95 -4.49 -15.62
CA TRP A 88 -3.24 -4.27 -14.37
C TRP A 88 -1.82 -4.80 -14.44
N HIS A 89 -0.94 -4.09 -13.74
CA HIS A 89 0.43 -4.50 -13.43
C HIS A 89 0.63 -4.39 -11.92
N THR A 90 1.61 -5.13 -11.40
CA THR A 90 2.07 -4.97 -10.02
C THR A 90 3.58 -4.99 -9.95
N LEU A 91 4.14 -4.13 -9.11
CA LEU A 91 5.55 -4.08 -8.76
C LEU A 91 5.65 -3.98 -7.25
N GLY A 92 5.73 -5.15 -6.61
CA GLY A 92 5.89 -5.26 -5.17
C GLY A 92 7.16 -6.01 -4.84
N VAL A 93 7.81 -5.59 -3.76
CA VAL A 93 8.95 -6.33 -3.19
C VAL A 93 8.68 -6.50 -1.70
N ASN A 94 8.60 -7.74 -1.25
CA ASN A 94 8.33 -8.04 0.14
C ASN A 94 9.46 -7.51 1.04
N GLY A 95 9.10 -6.86 2.14
CA GLY A 95 10.07 -6.27 3.09
C GLY A 95 10.74 -4.97 2.63
N ILE A 96 10.44 -4.47 1.42
CA ILE A 96 11.09 -3.26 0.91
C ILE A 96 10.67 -2.01 1.69
N ARG A 97 11.60 -1.07 1.84
CA ARG A 97 11.35 0.28 2.37
C ARG A 97 11.38 1.30 1.25
N LEU A 98 10.81 2.47 1.49
CA LEU A 98 10.61 3.50 0.48
C LEU A 98 11.87 3.92 -0.29
N GLU A 99 12.99 4.14 0.40
CA GLU A 99 14.25 4.52 -0.28
C GLU A 99 14.81 3.40 -1.17
N ALA A 100 14.65 2.14 -0.76
CA ALA A 100 15.08 0.99 -1.57
C ALA A 100 14.17 0.81 -2.79
N LEU A 101 12.85 1.00 -2.62
CA LEU A 101 11.90 1.00 -3.74
C LEU A 101 12.24 2.09 -4.76
N LEU A 102 12.55 3.30 -4.29
CA LEU A 102 12.96 4.41 -5.14
C LEU A 102 14.23 4.07 -5.95
N ALA A 103 15.22 3.44 -5.31
CA ALA A 103 16.44 2.99 -5.99
C ALA A 103 16.16 1.90 -7.04
N ASN A 104 15.25 0.96 -6.75
CA ASN A 104 14.85 -0.06 -7.72
C ASN A 104 14.18 0.56 -8.95
N LEU A 105 13.25 1.51 -8.74
CA LEU A 105 12.53 2.17 -9.82
C LEU A 105 13.43 3.03 -10.72
N ALA A 106 14.59 3.48 -10.25
CA ALA A 106 15.54 4.20 -11.09
C ALA A 106 16.04 3.39 -12.29
N ASN A 107 16.01 2.05 -12.19
CA ASN A 107 16.50 1.12 -13.20
C ASN A 107 15.38 0.33 -13.89
N ILE A 108 14.11 0.63 -13.60
CA ILE A 108 12.96 -0.08 -14.14
C ILE A 108 12.17 0.86 -15.04
N ALA A 109 12.03 0.48 -16.30
CA ALA A 109 11.09 1.11 -17.22
C ALA A 109 9.67 0.67 -16.82
N LEU A 110 8.83 1.63 -16.45
CA LEU A 110 7.44 1.35 -16.11
C LEU A 110 6.62 1.00 -17.36
N PRO A 111 5.64 0.08 -17.24
CA PRO A 111 4.70 -0.18 -18.32
C PRO A 111 3.86 1.07 -18.60
N GLU A 112 3.27 1.15 -19.78
CA GLU A 112 2.28 2.19 -20.09
C GLU A 112 1.06 2.03 -19.18
N VAL A 113 0.81 3.04 -18.33
CA VAL A 113 -0.25 3.04 -17.33
C VAL A 113 -0.91 4.42 -17.22
N ASP A 114 -2.17 4.42 -16.82
CA ASP A 114 -3.01 5.60 -16.63
C ASP A 114 -3.15 5.98 -15.15
N GLU A 115 -2.94 5.00 -14.25
CA GLU A 115 -3.06 5.20 -12.80
C GLU A 115 -2.10 4.33 -12.01
N ILE A 116 -1.47 4.92 -10.99
CA ILE A 116 -0.55 4.23 -10.08
C ILE A 116 -1.09 4.31 -8.65
N PHE A 117 -1.20 3.16 -7.99
CA PHE A 117 -1.48 3.06 -6.57
C PHE A 117 -0.19 2.73 -5.81
N ILE A 118 0.14 3.53 -4.81
CA ILE A 118 1.33 3.34 -3.97
C ILE A 118 0.91 2.77 -2.63
N SER A 119 1.35 1.53 -2.35
CA SER A 119 1.09 0.81 -1.11
C SER A 119 2.39 0.67 -0.30
N MET A 120 2.64 1.63 0.60
CA MET A 120 3.90 1.71 1.34
C MET A 120 3.68 2.21 2.77
N GLY A 121 4.51 1.73 3.70
CA GLY A 121 4.72 2.38 5.00
C GLY A 121 4.79 1.42 6.18
N VAL A 122 4.44 0.14 5.99
CA VAL A 122 4.53 -0.88 7.04
C VAL A 122 5.99 -1.17 7.36
N ASN A 123 6.83 -1.43 6.36
CA ASN A 123 8.26 -1.71 6.58
C ASN A 123 9.06 -0.49 7.05
N ASP A 124 8.65 0.72 6.68
CA ASP A 124 9.20 1.97 7.21
C ASP A 124 8.75 2.22 8.66
N THR A 125 7.54 1.77 9.02
CA THR A 125 7.03 1.80 10.40
C THR A 125 7.85 0.89 11.30
N THR A 126 8.01 -0.38 10.93
CA THR A 126 8.82 -1.36 11.69
C THR A 126 10.31 -1.02 11.65
N GLY A 127 10.78 -0.44 10.55
CA GLY A 127 12.14 0.02 10.36
C GLY A 127 12.49 1.34 11.06
N LEU A 128 11.52 1.97 11.72
CA LEU A 128 11.66 3.25 12.40
C LEU A 128 12.18 4.39 11.51
N THR A 129 11.94 4.33 10.18
CA THR A 129 12.34 5.38 9.23
C THR A 129 11.76 6.71 9.66
N SER A 130 12.59 7.74 9.85
CA SER A 130 12.13 9.05 10.34
C SER A 130 11.05 9.65 9.42
N ARG A 131 10.06 10.33 10.00
CA ARG A 131 8.99 11.01 9.24
C ARG A 131 9.51 11.92 8.14
N ARG A 132 10.58 12.67 8.44
CA ARG A 132 11.21 13.59 7.48
C ARG A 132 11.78 12.82 6.29
N ARG A 133 12.54 11.75 6.54
CA ARG A 133 13.11 10.91 5.47
C ARG A 133 11.99 10.24 4.67
N TYR A 134 10.99 9.71 5.34
CA TYR A 134 9.85 9.07 4.71
C TYR A 134 9.06 10.03 3.79
N ARG A 135 8.71 11.24 4.27
CA ARG A 135 8.04 12.25 3.45
C ARG A 135 8.89 12.68 2.25
N ALA A 136 10.19 12.91 2.45
CA ALA A 136 11.09 13.24 1.35
C ALA A 136 11.18 12.11 0.32
N GLY A 137 11.23 10.86 0.77
CA GLY A 137 11.17 9.68 -0.10
C GLY A 137 9.87 9.60 -0.91
N LEU A 138 8.71 9.92 -0.31
CA LEU A 138 7.41 9.89 -0.99
C LEU A 138 7.38 10.93 -2.11
N LEU A 139 7.83 12.15 -1.82
CA LEU A 139 7.91 13.22 -2.81
C LEU A 139 8.85 12.84 -3.97
N ARG A 140 10.01 12.26 -3.65
CA ARG A 140 10.97 11.77 -4.67
C ARG A 140 10.38 10.63 -5.50
N LEU A 141 9.62 9.73 -4.89
CA LEU A 141 8.93 8.64 -5.58
C LEU A 141 7.91 9.19 -6.57
N VAL A 142 7.00 10.06 -6.11
CA VAL A 142 6.00 10.72 -6.99
C VAL A 142 6.68 11.44 -8.15
N GLN A 143 7.75 12.20 -7.88
CA GLN A 143 8.51 12.88 -8.93
C GLN A 143 9.16 11.91 -9.92
N ALA A 144 9.72 10.79 -9.45
CA ALA A 144 10.31 9.77 -10.31
C ALA A 144 9.26 9.13 -11.24
N LEU A 145 8.06 8.84 -10.71
CA LEU A 145 6.95 8.32 -11.50
C LEU A 145 6.50 9.30 -12.58
N ARG A 146 6.32 10.58 -12.21
CA ARG A 146 5.91 11.64 -13.17
C ARG A 146 6.98 11.93 -14.23
N LYS A 147 8.26 11.72 -13.93
CA LYS A 147 9.31 11.84 -14.95
C LYS A 147 9.18 10.78 -16.05
N GLN A 148 8.74 9.57 -15.71
CA GLN A 148 8.49 8.52 -16.70
C GLN A 148 7.11 8.69 -17.38
N HIS A 149 6.10 9.15 -16.64
CA HIS A 149 4.74 9.37 -17.14
C HIS A 149 4.17 10.71 -16.65
N PRO A 150 4.34 11.81 -17.41
CA PRO A 150 3.99 13.17 -16.94
C PRO A 150 2.53 13.37 -16.51
N ALA A 151 1.59 12.71 -17.17
CA ALA A 151 0.15 12.83 -16.90
C ALA A 151 -0.40 11.74 -15.96
N ILE A 152 0.46 10.98 -15.28
CA ILE A 152 0.04 9.84 -14.48
C ILE A 152 -0.75 10.27 -13.23
N ARG A 153 -1.91 9.65 -13.02
CA ARG A 153 -2.64 9.78 -11.75
C ARG A 153 -1.97 8.92 -10.69
N VAL A 154 -1.67 9.51 -9.53
CA VAL A 154 -0.99 8.81 -8.44
C VAL A 154 -1.86 8.85 -7.19
N THR A 155 -2.14 7.66 -6.67
CA THR A 155 -2.98 7.44 -5.50
C THR A 155 -2.13 6.84 -4.38
N LEU A 156 -2.02 7.53 -3.26
CA LEU A 156 -1.38 7.02 -2.04
C LEU A 156 -2.40 6.22 -1.23
N LEU A 157 -2.11 4.94 -1.00
CA LEU A 157 -2.89 4.12 -0.08
C LEU A 157 -2.41 4.33 1.35
N ALA A 158 -3.35 4.42 2.28
CA ALA A 158 -3.08 4.62 3.70
C ALA A 158 -2.02 3.65 4.25
N VAL A 159 -1.27 4.07 5.28
CA VAL A 159 -0.47 3.09 6.03
C VAL A 159 -1.44 2.29 6.93
N PRO A 160 -1.48 0.96 6.84
CA PRO A 160 -2.42 0.14 7.60
C PRO A 160 -2.33 0.40 9.12
N PRO A 161 -3.47 0.36 9.85
CA PRO A 161 -3.49 0.57 11.30
C PRO A 161 -2.91 -0.64 12.05
N MET A 162 -1.58 -0.72 12.16
CA MET A 162 -0.85 -1.89 12.70
C MET A 162 -1.22 -2.28 14.14
N HIS A 163 -1.87 -1.41 14.92
CA HIS A 163 -2.39 -1.76 16.24
C HIS A 163 -3.54 -2.78 16.19
N ARG A 164 -4.12 -3.00 15.01
CA ARG A 164 -5.17 -4.00 14.78
C ARG A 164 -4.62 -5.36 14.34
N PHE A 165 -3.33 -5.46 14.06
CA PHE A 165 -2.72 -6.72 13.62
C PHE A 165 -2.56 -7.65 14.82
N THR A 166 -3.34 -8.71 14.87
CA THR A 166 -3.39 -9.67 15.97
C THR A 166 -2.12 -10.53 16.05
N ALA A 167 -1.42 -10.73 14.94
CA ALA A 167 -0.10 -11.34 14.89
C ALA A 167 0.98 -10.57 15.68
N LEU A 168 0.75 -9.27 15.95
CA LEU A 168 1.64 -8.45 16.75
C LEU A 168 1.17 -8.44 18.23
N PRO A 169 2.00 -8.82 19.20
CA PRO A 169 1.63 -8.81 20.62
C PRO A 169 1.56 -7.39 21.21
N ILE A 170 0.84 -7.24 22.32
CA ILE A 170 0.87 -6.02 23.15
C ILE A 170 2.13 -6.06 24.04
N PRO A 171 2.83 -4.94 24.26
CA PRO A 171 2.54 -3.57 23.82
C PRO A 171 3.08 -3.20 22.43
N LEU A 172 3.79 -4.10 21.75
CA LEU A 172 4.45 -3.84 20.47
C LEU A 172 3.48 -3.30 19.40
N ARG A 173 2.31 -3.93 19.22
CA ARG A 173 1.33 -3.49 18.21
C ARG A 173 0.81 -2.07 18.46
N GLN A 174 0.72 -1.63 19.71
CA GLN A 174 0.27 -0.27 20.05
C GLN A 174 1.32 0.76 19.63
N LEU A 175 2.59 0.47 19.91
CA LEU A 175 3.70 1.32 19.54
C LEU A 175 3.85 1.42 18.02
N LEU A 176 3.76 0.29 17.31
CA LEU A 176 3.79 0.24 15.85
C LEU A 176 2.56 0.91 15.24
N GLY A 177 1.36 0.75 15.82
CA GLY A 177 0.16 1.45 15.36
C GLY A 177 0.21 2.97 15.57
N TRP A 178 0.83 3.46 16.64
CA TRP A 178 1.13 4.88 16.76
C TRP A 178 2.10 5.35 15.68
N ARG A 179 3.15 4.56 15.42
CA ARG A 179 4.12 4.90 14.38
C ARG A 179 3.51 4.88 12.97
N ALA A 180 2.69 3.89 12.66
CA ALA A 180 1.95 3.80 11.39
C ALA A 180 1.10 5.04 11.16
N ARG A 181 0.34 5.49 12.17
CA ARG A 181 -0.44 6.74 12.09
C ARG A 181 0.43 7.98 11.80
N GLN A 182 1.64 8.04 12.37
CA GLN A 182 2.56 9.13 12.09
C GLN A 182 3.08 9.14 10.65
N LEU A 183 3.28 7.97 10.04
CA LEU A 183 3.69 7.83 8.63
C LEU A 183 2.52 8.04 7.68
N ASP A 184 1.34 7.50 8.00
CA ASP A 184 0.07 7.75 7.29
C ASP A 184 -0.26 9.25 7.22
N GLN A 185 -0.01 9.99 8.31
CA GLN A 185 -0.14 11.44 8.30
C GLN A 185 0.80 12.10 7.26
N GLN A 186 1.96 11.52 6.95
CA GLN A 186 2.82 12.05 5.89
C GLN A 186 2.23 11.82 4.49
N HIS A 187 1.50 10.72 4.26
CA HIS A 187 0.76 10.52 2.99
C HIS A 187 -0.27 11.63 2.82
N ARG A 188 -1.08 11.87 3.85
CA ARG A 188 -2.09 12.94 3.85
C ARG A 188 -1.47 14.32 3.64
N HIS A 189 -0.34 14.63 4.28
CA HIS A 189 0.34 15.90 4.05
C HIS A 189 0.85 16.04 2.62
N VAL A 190 1.46 14.99 2.05
CA VAL A 190 1.94 15.01 0.65
C VAL A 190 0.78 15.25 -0.32
N VAL A 191 -0.37 14.61 -0.09
CA VAL A 191 -1.58 14.81 -0.91
C VAL A 191 -2.18 16.21 -0.70
N ALA A 192 -2.16 16.74 0.52
CA ALA A 192 -2.64 18.10 0.80
C ALA A 192 -1.76 19.19 0.15
N ASP A 193 -0.47 18.91 -0.06
CA ASP A 193 0.44 19.83 -0.74
C ASP A 193 0.36 19.74 -2.28
N ASP A 194 -0.29 18.69 -2.82
CA ASP A 194 -0.39 18.42 -4.25
C ASP A 194 -1.77 17.84 -4.59
N ASN A 195 -2.68 18.73 -5.02
CA ASN A 195 -4.06 18.40 -5.34
C ASN A 195 -4.24 17.39 -6.48
N THR A 196 -3.17 17.12 -7.26
CA THR A 196 -3.22 16.10 -8.33
C THR A 196 -3.02 14.68 -7.80
N LEU A 197 -2.63 14.53 -6.53
CA LEU A 197 -2.56 13.25 -5.84
C LEU A 197 -3.88 12.90 -5.17
N LEU A 198 -4.15 11.61 -5.06
CA LEU A 198 -5.28 11.07 -4.30
C LEU A 198 -4.80 10.33 -3.06
N TYR A 199 -5.63 10.32 -2.02
CA TYR A 199 -5.43 9.51 -0.84
C TYR A 199 -6.63 8.59 -0.64
N LEU A 200 -6.38 7.28 -0.53
CA LEU A 200 -7.44 6.31 -0.21
C LEU A 200 -7.15 5.60 1.10
N GLY A 201 -8.17 5.52 1.95
CA GLY A 201 -8.11 4.83 3.23
C GLY A 201 -8.23 3.32 3.05
N TYR A 202 -7.40 2.55 3.75
CA TYR A 202 -7.67 1.11 3.87
C TYR A 202 -8.91 0.86 4.72
N PRO A 203 -9.78 -0.09 4.33
CA PRO A 203 -10.89 -0.48 5.17
C PRO A 203 -10.40 -1.16 6.44
N ALA A 204 -11.23 -1.13 7.47
CA ALA A 204 -11.01 -1.93 8.65
C ALA A 204 -11.30 -3.40 8.34
N LEU A 205 -10.26 -4.21 8.11
CA LEU A 205 -10.38 -5.66 8.03
C LEU A 205 -10.56 -6.22 9.45
N GLN A 206 -11.81 -6.32 9.92
CA GLN A 206 -12.14 -6.82 11.26
C GLN A 206 -12.42 -8.33 11.26
N ASP A 207 -12.83 -8.87 10.13
CA ASP A 207 -13.08 -10.29 9.96
C ASP A 207 -11.75 -11.05 9.79
N PRO A 208 -11.39 -11.96 10.72
CA PRO A 208 -10.16 -12.75 10.63
C PRO A 208 -10.07 -13.61 9.36
N THR A 209 -11.19 -13.98 8.74
CA THR A 209 -11.20 -14.76 7.48
C THR A 209 -10.67 -13.98 6.27
N LEU A 210 -10.57 -12.66 6.40
CA LEU A 210 -9.96 -11.77 5.41
C LEU A 210 -8.42 -11.69 5.54
N LEU A 211 -7.85 -12.38 6.53
CA LEU A 211 -6.41 -12.49 6.72
C LEU A 211 -5.90 -13.84 6.21
N ALA A 212 -4.67 -13.85 5.73
CA ALA A 212 -3.94 -15.07 5.40
C ALA A 212 -3.57 -15.83 6.68
N GLU A 213 -2.98 -17.02 6.52
CA GLU A 213 -2.63 -17.91 7.63
C GLU A 213 -1.62 -17.31 8.63
N ASP A 214 -0.91 -16.25 8.24
CA ASP A 214 -0.01 -15.51 9.12
C ASP A 214 -0.72 -14.52 10.05
N GLY A 215 -2.04 -14.32 9.88
CA GLY A 215 -2.84 -13.37 10.66
C GLY A 215 -2.40 -11.91 10.47
N TYR A 216 -1.71 -11.61 9.36
CA TYR A 216 -1.07 -10.33 9.10
C TYR A 216 -1.40 -9.79 7.72
N HIS A 217 -1.16 -10.58 6.66
CA HIS A 217 -1.44 -10.16 5.29
C HIS A 217 -2.88 -10.45 4.90
N PRO A 218 -3.48 -9.71 3.95
CA PRO A 218 -4.78 -10.05 3.42
C PRO A 218 -4.75 -11.42 2.71
N SER A 219 -5.80 -12.22 2.89
CA SER A 219 -6.05 -13.39 2.06
C SER A 219 -6.59 -12.96 0.68
N ALA A 220 -6.85 -13.92 -0.22
CA ALA A 220 -7.48 -13.60 -1.51
C ALA A 220 -8.85 -12.91 -1.37
N SER A 221 -9.67 -13.33 -0.39
CA SER A 221 -10.93 -12.64 -0.05
C SER A 221 -10.66 -11.28 0.59
N GLY A 222 -9.62 -11.16 1.42
CA GLY A 222 -9.16 -9.90 1.99
C GLY A 222 -8.75 -8.86 0.95
N TYR A 223 -7.96 -9.24 -0.05
CA TYR A 223 -7.60 -8.36 -1.17
C TYR A 223 -8.82 -7.94 -1.98
N ARG A 224 -9.80 -8.84 -2.17
CA ARG A 224 -11.05 -8.50 -2.86
C ARG A 224 -11.87 -7.47 -2.08
N ALA A 225 -12.07 -7.69 -0.79
CA ALA A 225 -12.79 -6.75 0.09
C ALA A 225 -12.07 -5.40 0.16
N MET A 226 -10.74 -5.43 0.29
CA MET A 226 -9.89 -4.24 0.26
C MET A 226 -10.05 -3.46 -1.05
N ALA A 227 -9.95 -4.13 -2.19
CA ALA A 227 -10.10 -3.50 -3.50
C ALA A 227 -11.49 -2.88 -3.70
N GLY A 228 -12.57 -3.56 -3.26
CA GLY A 228 -13.93 -3.02 -3.33
C GLY A 228 -14.06 -1.69 -2.60
N ALA A 229 -13.63 -1.65 -1.34
CA ALA A 229 -13.70 -0.43 -0.52
C ALA A 229 -12.80 0.71 -1.06
N LEU A 230 -11.69 0.38 -1.72
CA LEU A 230 -10.82 1.39 -2.36
C LEU A 230 -11.46 1.94 -3.63
N VAL A 231 -12.08 1.10 -4.46
CA VAL A 231 -12.77 1.54 -5.68
C VAL A 231 -14.00 2.38 -5.34
N GLU A 232 -14.78 2.02 -4.33
CA GLU A 232 -15.91 2.84 -3.86
C GLU A 232 -15.47 4.26 -3.46
N GLN A 233 -14.36 4.38 -2.72
CA GLN A 233 -13.79 5.68 -2.36
C GLN A 233 -13.27 6.44 -3.59
N LEU A 234 -12.60 5.76 -4.51
CA LEU A 234 -12.06 6.36 -5.73
C LEU A 234 -13.18 6.95 -6.60
N LEU A 235 -14.27 6.21 -6.79
CA LEU A 235 -15.43 6.65 -7.57
C LEU A 235 -16.13 7.83 -6.90
N SER A 236 -16.28 7.79 -5.57
CA SER A 236 -16.85 8.90 -4.80
C SER A 236 -16.02 10.19 -4.94
N ASP A 237 -14.68 10.09 -4.94
CA ASP A 237 -13.81 11.26 -5.14
C ASP A 237 -13.94 11.82 -6.57
N GLN A 238 -14.02 10.95 -7.58
CA GLN A 238 -14.20 11.36 -8.98
C GLN A 238 -15.54 12.07 -9.24
N GLU A 239 -16.63 11.65 -8.58
CA GLU A 239 -17.92 12.34 -8.69
C GLU A 239 -17.88 13.76 -8.10
N THR A 240 -17.03 13.99 -7.09
CA THR A 240 -16.90 15.30 -6.43
C THR A 240 -15.94 16.27 -7.11
N ARG A 241 -15.05 15.78 -8.00
CA ARG A 241 -14.14 16.61 -8.81
C ARG A 241 -14.63 16.69 -10.26
N PRO A 242 -15.32 17.77 -10.68
CA PRO A 242 -15.81 17.88 -12.06
C PRO A 242 -14.66 17.88 -13.07
N PRO A 243 -14.90 17.40 -14.31
CA PRO A 243 -13.87 17.14 -15.33
C PRO A 243 -13.03 18.34 -15.78
N SER A 244 -13.39 19.57 -15.39
CA SER A 244 -12.64 20.80 -15.69
C SER A 244 -11.35 20.99 -14.88
N GLN A 245 -11.06 20.12 -13.90
CA GLN A 245 -9.81 20.16 -13.11
C GLN A 245 -8.83 19.01 -13.44
N MET A 246 -9.09 18.23 -14.50
CA MET A 246 -8.24 17.11 -14.94
C MET A 246 -7.36 17.42 -16.16
N SER A 247 -7.06 18.70 -16.41
CA SER A 247 -6.23 19.15 -17.55
C SER A 247 -4.80 19.45 -17.12
#